data_AF-A0A853EZG5-F1
#
_entry.id   AF-A0A853EZG5-F1
#
_cell.length_a   1.000
_cell.length_b   1.000
_cell.length_c   1.000
_cell.angle_alpha   90.00
_cell.angle_beta   90.00
_cell.angle_gamma   90.00
#
_symmetry.space_group_name_H-M   'P 1'
#
loop_
_entity.id
_entity.type
_entity.pdbx_description
1 polymer ?
#
loop_
_entity_poly.entity_id
_entity_poly.type
_entity_poly.pdbx_seq_one_letter_code
_entity_poly.pdbx_strand_id
1 'polypeptide(L)'
;MMWVLLLNLGNYSGQTLTAGAITDADGTTGGSSVAATYQWTVSDTENGTLYAISGQSFYIYIKQAEVGKFIKVVATYTDAQGTQEMLTSVASAAVTNVNDAGAIAAITGTAAEDQTLTAGTITDADGTTGDSSVAATYQWMVSDTENGTYTLLVVQ
;
A
#
# COMPACT_ATOMS: atom_id res chain seq x y z
N MET A 1 23.88 7.17 -21.88
CA MET A 1 23.11 6.15 -21.16
C MET A 1 21.98 6.87 -20.46
N MET A 2 20.74 6.51 -20.76
CA MET A 2 19.54 7.26 -20.39
C MET A 2 18.79 6.52 -19.28
N TRP A 3 18.30 7.22 -18.27
CA TRP A 3 17.68 6.61 -17.10
C TRP A 3 16.58 7.51 -16.53
N VAL A 4 15.54 6.91 -15.94
CA VAL A 4 14.59 7.63 -15.07
C VAL A 4 14.94 7.31 -13.62
N LEU A 5 15.06 8.33 -12.78
CA LEU A 5 15.34 8.17 -11.35
C LEU A 5 14.03 7.92 -10.58
N LEU A 6 14.06 7.18 -9.47
CA LEU A 6 12.97 7.18 -8.49
C LEU A 6 13.27 8.24 -7.43
N LEU A 7 12.34 9.15 -7.18
CA LEU A 7 12.43 10.14 -6.11
C LEU A 7 11.61 9.67 -4.90
N ASN A 8 12.09 9.98 -3.68
CA ASN A 8 11.74 9.40 -2.36
C ASN A 8 12.32 8.00 -2.10
N LEU A 9 13.42 7.95 -1.35
CA LEU A 9 14.19 6.74 -1.01
C LEU A 9 13.59 5.90 0.14
N GLY A 10 12.51 6.35 0.77
CA GLY A 10 11.71 5.44 1.61
C GLY A 10 10.94 4.50 0.69
N ASN A 11 10.81 3.23 1.02
CA ASN A 11 9.92 2.31 0.32
C ASN A 11 9.10 1.63 1.40
N TYR A 12 7.98 2.24 1.78
CA TYR A 12 7.14 1.69 2.82
C TYR A 12 5.65 1.83 2.49
N SER A 13 4.81 0.94 3.03
CA SER A 13 3.36 1.02 2.84
C SER A 13 2.83 2.38 3.33
N GLY A 14 1.85 2.92 2.61
CA GLY A 14 1.28 4.24 2.90
C GLY A 14 2.07 5.43 2.35
N GLN A 15 3.20 5.20 1.67
CA GLN A 15 4.00 6.27 1.06
C GLN A 15 3.58 6.57 -0.39
N THR A 16 3.88 7.78 -0.85
CA THR A 16 3.83 8.15 -2.28
C THR A 16 5.23 8.15 -2.90
N LEU A 17 5.44 7.34 -3.95
CA LEU A 17 6.61 7.39 -4.81
C LEU A 17 6.34 8.28 -6.01
N THR A 18 7.38 8.99 -6.47
CA THR A 18 7.27 9.91 -7.61
C THR A 18 8.35 9.58 -8.64
N ALA A 19 7.95 9.54 -9.91
CA ALA A 19 8.90 9.35 -11.00
C ALA A 19 9.84 10.56 -11.08
N GLY A 20 11.12 10.31 -11.33
CA GLY A 20 12.12 11.35 -11.50
C GLY A 20 12.03 12.04 -12.86
N ALA A 21 12.89 13.05 -13.04
CA ALA A 21 13.05 13.70 -14.33
C ALA A 21 13.54 12.71 -15.40
N ILE A 22 13.04 12.87 -16.62
CA ILE A 22 13.56 12.22 -17.82
C ILE A 22 14.67 13.13 -18.35
N THR A 23 15.88 12.59 -18.50
CA THR A 23 17.01 13.32 -19.10
C THR A 23 17.37 12.68 -20.43
N ASP A 24 17.25 13.44 -21.51
CA ASP A 24 17.67 13.02 -22.86
C ASP A 24 18.90 13.82 -23.33
N ALA A 25 19.83 13.17 -24.02
CA ALA A 25 21.14 13.71 -24.37
C ALA A 25 21.12 14.67 -25.58
N ASP A 26 20.08 14.61 -26.41
CA ASP A 26 19.87 15.48 -27.58
C ASP A 26 18.89 16.64 -27.31
N GLY A 27 18.46 16.78 -26.06
CA GLY A 27 17.65 17.88 -25.58
C GLY A 27 16.20 17.50 -25.40
N THR A 28 15.80 17.32 -24.15
CA THR A 28 14.44 17.70 -23.75
C THR A 28 14.29 19.18 -24.08
N THR A 29 13.29 19.56 -24.87
CA THR A 29 12.90 20.98 -24.96
C THR A 29 12.84 21.52 -23.53
N GLY A 30 13.57 22.63 -23.33
CA GLY A 30 14.10 23.03 -22.04
C GLY A 30 13.09 23.03 -20.90
N GLY A 31 13.58 22.67 -19.71
CA GLY A 31 13.00 23.01 -18.41
C GLY A 31 11.47 22.94 -18.33
N SER A 32 10.96 21.85 -17.75
CA SER A 32 9.56 21.64 -17.37
C SER A 32 8.74 20.86 -18.41
N SER A 33 8.39 19.62 -18.01
CA SER A 33 7.36 18.74 -18.59
C SER A 33 7.50 18.35 -20.06
N VAL A 34 8.33 17.34 -20.34
CA VAL A 34 8.04 16.42 -21.45
C VAL A 34 6.72 15.72 -21.13
N ALA A 35 5.77 15.71 -22.06
CA ALA A 35 4.53 14.95 -21.92
C ALA A 35 4.88 13.45 -21.98
N ALA A 36 5.15 12.87 -20.81
CA ALA A 36 5.42 11.46 -20.65
C ALA A 36 4.22 10.77 -20.01
N THR A 37 3.95 9.54 -20.45
CA THR A 37 3.08 8.62 -19.71
C THR A 37 3.94 7.75 -18.82
N TYR A 38 3.40 7.40 -17.65
CA TYR A 38 4.09 6.62 -16.64
C TYR A 38 3.28 5.37 -16.35
N GLN A 39 3.96 4.23 -16.25
CA GLN A 39 3.40 2.96 -15.84
C GLN A 39 4.22 2.41 -14.68
N TRP A 40 3.61 2.35 -13.50
CA TRP A 40 4.21 1.73 -12.33
C TRP A 40 4.09 0.22 -12.43
N THR A 41 5.11 -0.49 -11.98
CA THR A 41 5.19 -1.95 -12.02
C THR A 41 5.73 -2.51 -10.71
N VAL A 42 5.31 -3.73 -10.40
CA VAL A 42 5.72 -4.47 -9.23
C VAL A 42 6.38 -5.80 -9.61
N SER A 43 7.33 -6.26 -8.81
CA SER A 43 7.94 -7.59 -8.94
C SER A 43 8.20 -8.21 -7.57
N ASP A 44 8.12 -9.54 -7.49
CA ASP A 44 8.46 -10.29 -6.27
C ASP A 44 9.97 -10.39 -6.04
N THR A 45 10.79 -10.09 -7.05
CA THR A 45 12.26 -10.01 -6.93
C THR A 45 12.79 -8.77 -7.64
N GLU A 46 13.97 -8.28 -7.25
CA GLU A 46 14.55 -7.03 -7.77
C GLU A 46 14.64 -6.97 -9.32
N ASN A 47 14.90 -8.13 -9.95
CA ASN A 47 15.02 -8.28 -11.40
C ASN A 47 14.04 -9.30 -11.98
N GLY A 48 12.94 -9.55 -11.28
CA GLY A 48 11.91 -10.51 -11.69
C GLY A 48 10.96 -9.98 -12.76
N THR A 49 9.94 -10.79 -13.05
CA THR A 49 8.83 -10.41 -13.92
C THR A 49 8.13 -9.17 -13.38
N LEU A 50 7.86 -8.21 -14.27
CA LEU A 50 7.16 -6.97 -13.95
C LEU A 50 5.66 -7.11 -14.21
N TYR A 51 4.86 -6.73 -13.23
CA TYR A 51 3.40 -6.66 -13.33
C TYR A 51 2.94 -5.22 -13.22
N ALA A 52 2.04 -4.79 -14.11
CA ALA A 52 1.52 -3.42 -14.09
C ALA A 52 0.67 -3.17 -12.83
N ILE A 53 0.93 -2.07 -12.15
CA ILE A 53 0.03 -1.53 -11.12
C ILE A 53 -0.93 -0.56 -11.81
N SER A 54 -2.21 -0.58 -11.45
CA SER A 54 -3.20 0.29 -12.08
C SER A 54 -2.93 1.76 -11.77
N GLY A 55 -3.07 2.61 -12.80
CA GLY A 55 -2.85 4.05 -12.72
C GLY A 55 -1.67 4.51 -13.57
N GLN A 56 -1.95 5.41 -14.50
CA GLN A 56 -0.92 6.07 -15.31
C GLN A 56 -0.69 7.48 -14.78
N SER A 57 0.10 7.58 -13.73
CA SER A 57 0.36 8.85 -13.05
C SER A 57 1.84 8.99 -12.73
N PHE A 58 2.28 10.24 -12.68
CA PHE A 58 3.64 10.62 -12.30
C PHE A 58 4.04 10.14 -10.90
N TYR A 59 3.05 9.83 -10.06
CA TYR A 59 3.22 9.28 -8.71
C TYR A 59 2.33 8.05 -8.49
N ILE A 60 2.69 7.24 -7.51
CA ILE A 60 1.90 6.10 -7.03
C ILE A 60 1.85 6.09 -5.51
N TYR A 61 0.71 5.68 -4.95
CA TYR A 61 0.55 5.38 -3.53
C TYR A 61 0.79 3.88 -3.28
N ILE A 62 1.76 3.56 -2.42
CA ILE A 62 2.13 2.20 -2.06
C ILE A 62 1.14 1.66 -1.04
N LYS A 63 0.54 0.51 -1.33
CA LYS A 63 -0.46 -0.14 -0.47
C LYS A 63 0.15 -1.36 0.20
N GLN A 64 -0.64 -1.96 1.08
CA GLN A 64 -0.25 -3.18 1.78
C GLN A 64 0.04 -4.35 0.83
N ALA A 65 -0.64 -4.40 -0.32
CA ALA A 65 -0.42 -5.44 -1.34
C ALA A 65 0.99 -5.40 -1.97
N GLU A 66 1.68 -4.26 -1.88
CA GLU A 66 3.03 -4.09 -2.40
C GLU A 66 4.14 -4.36 -1.37
N VAL A 67 3.80 -4.61 -0.09
CA VAL A 67 4.77 -4.95 0.96
C VAL A 67 5.59 -6.19 0.57
N GLY A 68 6.90 -6.11 0.76
CA GLY A 68 7.87 -7.15 0.38
C GLY A 68 8.22 -7.19 -1.11
N LYS A 69 7.55 -6.39 -1.95
CA LYS A 69 7.78 -6.36 -3.40
C LYS A 69 8.69 -5.20 -3.81
N PHE A 70 9.19 -5.26 -5.04
CA PHE A 70 10.06 -4.27 -5.66
C PHE A 70 9.28 -3.44 -6.68
N ILE A 71 9.48 -2.13 -6.70
CA ILE A 71 8.76 -1.19 -7.56
C ILE A 71 9.68 -0.66 -8.65
N LYS A 72 9.17 -0.57 -9.87
CA LYS A 72 9.79 0.15 -11.00
C LYS A 72 8.77 1.03 -11.68
N VAL A 73 9.23 2.09 -12.33
CA VAL A 73 8.41 2.91 -13.22
C VAL A 73 8.95 2.84 -14.64
N VAL A 74 8.04 2.67 -15.60
CA VAL A 74 8.30 2.79 -17.03
C VAL A 74 7.74 4.12 -17.50
N ALA A 75 8.59 4.98 -18.06
CA ALA A 75 8.20 6.23 -18.66
C ALA A 75 8.24 6.11 -20.19
N THR A 76 7.19 6.56 -20.86
CA THR A 76 7.10 6.58 -22.32
C THR A 76 6.91 8.03 -22.77
N TYR A 77 7.72 8.48 -23.72
CA TYR A 77 7.67 9.85 -24.22
C TYR A 77 7.97 9.90 -25.73
N THR A 78 7.79 11.08 -26.33
CA THR A 78 8.18 11.34 -27.73
C THR A 78 9.27 12.40 -27.75
N ASP A 79 10.38 12.11 -28.42
CA ASP A 79 11.53 13.01 -28.54
C ASP A 79 11.27 14.18 -29.51
N ALA A 80 12.25 15.08 -29.64
CA ALA A 80 12.16 16.23 -30.56
C ALA A 80 12.11 15.83 -32.05
N GLN A 81 12.46 14.59 -32.37
CA GLN A 81 12.46 14.03 -33.73
C GLN A 81 11.17 13.26 -34.04
N GLY A 82 10.23 13.17 -33.08
CA GLY A 82 8.96 12.47 -33.24
C GLY A 82 9.04 10.96 -32.95
N THR A 83 10.15 10.47 -32.40
CA THR A 83 10.36 9.07 -32.05
C THR A 83 9.79 8.78 -30.67
N GLN A 84 9.03 7.68 -30.53
CA GLN A 84 8.57 7.22 -29.23
C GLN A 84 9.69 6.44 -28.52
N GLU A 85 10.00 6.87 -27.30
CA GLU A 85 11.04 6.30 -26.46
C GLU A 85 10.45 5.74 -25.16
N MET A 86 11.11 4.72 -24.61
CA MET A 86 10.71 4.07 -23.36
C MET A 86 11.91 3.91 -22.41
N LEU A 87 11.72 4.33 -21.17
CA LEU A 87 12.71 4.25 -20.10
C LEU A 87 12.17 3.48 -18.91
N THR A 88 12.99 2.58 -18.36
CA THR A 88 12.66 1.86 -17.13
C THR A 88 13.60 2.30 -16.01
N SER A 89 13.06 2.53 -14.83
CA SER A 89 13.87 2.85 -13.65
C SER A 89 14.67 1.65 -13.16
N VAL A 90 15.69 1.92 -12.33
CA VAL A 90 16.20 0.91 -11.41
C VAL A 90 15.08 0.45 -10.45
N ALA A 91 15.20 -0.75 -9.91
CA ALA A 91 14.28 -1.22 -8.88
C ALA A 91 14.41 -0.35 -7.61
N SER A 92 13.29 -0.17 -6.90
CA SER A 92 13.33 0.26 -5.51
C SER A 92 13.96 -0.83 -4.62
N ALA A 93 14.25 -0.51 -3.35
CA ALA A 93 14.36 -1.57 -2.36
C ALA A 93 13.00 -2.24 -2.15
N ALA A 94 12.98 -3.43 -1.54
CA ALA A 94 11.73 -4.08 -1.17
C ALA A 94 10.90 -3.15 -0.25
N VAL A 95 9.60 -3.05 -0.53
CA VAL A 95 8.68 -2.24 0.26
C VAL A 95 8.62 -2.79 1.68
N THR A 96 8.94 -1.95 2.65
CA THR A 96 8.88 -2.24 4.08
C THR A 96 7.46 -2.00 4.59
N ASN A 97 7.00 -2.82 5.52
CA ASN A 97 5.70 -2.61 6.13
C ASN A 97 5.73 -1.43 7.14
N VAL A 98 4.65 -0.67 7.22
CA VAL A 98 4.37 0.29 8.31
C VAL A 98 3.23 -0.26 9.14
N ASN A 99 3.36 -0.20 10.47
CA ASN A 99 2.35 -0.75 11.35
C ASN A 99 1.00 -0.01 11.23
N ASP A 100 -0.05 -0.74 10.87
CA ASP A 100 -1.45 -0.33 10.82
C ASP A 100 -2.18 -0.64 12.13
N ALA A 101 -3.29 0.06 12.39
CA ALA A 101 -4.15 -0.24 13.52
C ALA A 101 -5.17 -1.33 13.14
N GLY A 102 -5.25 -2.40 13.93
CA GLY A 102 -6.31 -3.38 13.81
C GLY A 102 -7.70 -2.84 14.16
N ALA A 103 -8.73 -3.57 13.75
CA ALA A 103 -10.14 -3.29 14.03
C ALA A 103 -10.88 -4.56 14.44
N ILE A 104 -11.98 -4.40 15.18
CA ILE A 104 -12.92 -5.46 15.51
C ILE A 104 -14.27 -5.16 14.86
N ALA A 105 -14.87 -6.15 14.21
CA ALA A 105 -16.20 -6.01 13.63
C ALA A 105 -17.29 -5.88 14.71
N ALA A 106 -18.52 -5.59 14.29
CA ALA A 106 -19.66 -5.56 15.20
C ALA A 106 -19.88 -6.92 15.88
N ILE A 107 -20.34 -6.87 17.13
CA ILE A 107 -20.83 -8.05 17.85
C ILE A 107 -21.98 -8.68 17.05
N THR A 108 -22.01 -10.01 16.99
CA THR A 108 -23.07 -10.77 16.32
C THR A 108 -23.87 -11.58 17.34
N GLY A 109 -25.08 -11.98 16.96
CA GLY A 109 -26.05 -12.62 17.85
C GLY A 109 -27.21 -11.69 18.19
N THR A 110 -28.20 -12.23 18.90
CA THR A 110 -29.37 -11.46 19.34
C THR A 110 -29.18 -11.06 20.80
N ALA A 111 -29.28 -9.77 21.10
CA ALA A 111 -29.24 -9.26 22.46
C ALA A 111 -30.57 -9.56 23.18
N ALA A 112 -30.69 -10.78 23.72
CA ALA A 112 -31.80 -11.21 24.55
C ALA A 112 -31.30 -12.17 25.65
N GLU A 113 -32.10 -12.35 26.68
CA GLU A 113 -31.83 -13.33 27.74
C GLU A 113 -31.63 -14.74 27.14
N ASP A 114 -30.73 -15.51 27.73
CA ASP A 114 -30.34 -16.86 27.32
C ASP A 114 -29.77 -17.00 25.89
N GLN A 115 -29.45 -15.88 25.23
CA GLN A 115 -28.79 -15.87 23.93
C GLN A 115 -27.29 -15.64 24.05
N THR A 116 -26.53 -16.28 23.15
CA THR A 116 -25.09 -16.06 23.01
C THR A 116 -24.81 -14.90 22.08
N LEU A 117 -23.96 -13.98 22.53
CA LEU A 117 -23.31 -12.99 21.69
C LEU A 117 -21.90 -13.46 21.33
N THR A 118 -21.49 -13.20 20.10
CA THR A 118 -20.17 -13.55 19.58
C THR A 118 -19.43 -12.28 19.22
N ALA A 119 -18.18 -12.16 19.69
CA ALA A 119 -17.32 -11.03 19.38
C ALA A 119 -17.10 -10.92 17.86
N GLY A 120 -16.92 -9.69 17.38
CA GLY A 120 -16.63 -9.46 15.97
C GLY A 120 -15.27 -10.04 15.57
N THR A 121 -15.11 -10.33 14.27
CA THR A 121 -13.81 -10.73 13.72
C THR A 121 -12.80 -9.60 13.86
N ILE A 122 -11.58 -9.94 14.27
CA ILE A 122 -10.45 -9.00 14.28
C ILE A 122 -9.81 -8.98 12.91
N THR A 123 -9.53 -7.79 12.40
CA THR A 123 -8.82 -7.58 11.13
C THR A 123 -7.67 -6.62 11.35
N ASP A 124 -6.49 -6.99 10.87
CA ASP A 124 -5.29 -6.16 10.86
C ASP A 124 -4.58 -6.32 9.51
N ALA A 125 -4.24 -5.20 8.87
CA ALA A 125 -3.58 -5.20 7.56
C ALA A 125 -2.13 -5.70 7.64
N ASP A 126 -1.49 -5.61 8.81
CA ASP A 126 -0.17 -6.20 9.08
C ASP A 126 -0.23 -7.70 9.36
N GLY A 127 -1.44 -8.23 9.49
CA GLY A 127 -1.72 -9.53 10.06
C GLY A 127 -1.80 -9.46 11.58
N THR A 128 -2.57 -10.37 12.16
CA THR A 128 -2.70 -10.51 13.61
C THR A 128 -1.57 -11.37 14.15
N THR A 129 -0.33 -10.94 13.95
CA THR A 129 0.94 -11.67 14.20
C THR A 129 1.06 -13.04 13.49
N GLY A 130 2.31 -13.42 13.19
CA GLY A 130 2.65 -14.57 12.35
C GLY A 130 1.92 -15.86 12.72
N ASP A 131 1.41 -16.53 11.68
CA ASP A 131 0.78 -17.85 11.76
C ASP A 131 -0.48 -17.93 12.66
N SER A 132 -1.62 -17.53 12.09
CA SER A 132 -2.94 -18.16 12.30
C SER A 132 -3.50 -18.36 13.72
N SER A 133 -2.90 -17.88 14.82
CA SER A 133 -3.37 -18.31 16.16
C SER A 133 -2.99 -17.44 17.36
N VAL A 134 -2.85 -16.12 17.23
CA VAL A 134 -3.01 -15.32 18.47
C VAL A 134 -4.47 -15.37 18.88
N ALA A 135 -4.73 -16.18 19.90
CA ALA A 135 -5.99 -16.18 20.62
C ALA A 135 -6.17 -14.78 21.22
N ALA A 136 -7.03 -13.99 20.61
CA ALA A 136 -7.41 -12.70 21.15
C ALA A 136 -8.12 -12.92 22.48
N THR A 137 -7.77 -12.10 23.47
CA THR A 137 -8.51 -12.01 24.73
C THR A 137 -9.59 -10.96 24.58
N TYR A 138 -10.85 -11.32 24.84
CA TYR A 138 -12.00 -10.44 24.77
C TYR A 138 -12.46 -10.05 26.18
N GLN A 139 -12.84 -8.78 26.34
CA GLN A 139 -13.50 -8.30 27.55
C GLN A 139 -14.92 -7.89 27.18
N TRP A 140 -15.89 -8.61 27.72
CA TRP A 140 -17.30 -8.28 27.58
C TRP A 140 -17.67 -7.26 28.64
N MET A 141 -18.33 -6.18 28.20
CA MET A 141 -18.72 -5.08 29.07
C MET A 141 -20.24 -4.86 28.95
N VAL A 142 -20.86 -4.38 30.02
CA VAL A 142 -22.30 -4.11 30.10
C VAL A 142 -22.57 -2.71 30.65
N SER A 143 -23.67 -2.09 30.23
CA SER A 143 -24.14 -0.79 30.70
C SER A 143 -25.66 -0.84 30.88
N ASP A 144 -26.17 -0.18 31.92
CA ASP A 144 -27.61 -0.07 32.20
C ASP A 144 -28.29 1.06 31.39
N THR A 145 -27.52 1.88 30.67
CA THR A 145 -28.03 2.97 29.84
C THR A 145 -27.35 3.03 28.47
N GLU A 146 -28.07 3.51 27.46
CA GLU A 146 -27.51 3.84 26.15
C GLU A 146 -26.39 4.88 26.31
N ASN A 147 -25.22 4.63 25.70
CA ASN A 147 -24.01 5.46 25.84
C ASN A 147 -23.55 5.71 27.29
N GLY A 148 -23.92 4.80 28.21
CA GLY A 148 -23.57 4.89 29.63
C GLY A 148 -22.14 4.47 29.96
N THR A 149 -21.86 4.39 31.26
CA THR A 149 -20.60 3.82 31.76
C THR A 149 -20.67 2.30 31.66
N TYR A 150 -19.69 1.71 30.99
CA TYR A 150 -19.58 0.27 30.84
C TYR A 150 -18.76 -0.34 31.98
N THR A 151 -19.22 -1.45 32.52
CA THR A 151 -18.52 -2.25 33.53
C THR A 151 -18.18 -3.63 32.98
N LEU A 152 -17.06 -4.19 33.44
CA LEU A 152 -16.60 -5.53 33.04
C LEU A 152 -17.58 -6.61 33.48
N LEU A 153 -18.03 -7.41 32.53
CA LEU A 153 -18.85 -8.60 32.76
C LEU A 153 -17.97 -9.85 32.85
N VAL A 154 -17.15 -10.11 31.83
CA VAL A 154 -16.28 -11.29 31.77
C VAL A 154 -15.09 -11.07 30.82
N VAL A 155 -13.98 -11.76 31.09
CA VAL A 155 -12.80 -11.85 30.22
C VAL A 155 -12.71 -13.26 29.66
N GLN A 156 -12.49 -13.40 28.35
CA GLN A 156 -12.37 -14.67 27.62
C GLN A 156 -11.08 -14.71 26.81
#